data_AF-A0A0W1A444-F1
#
_entry.id   AF-A0A0W1A444-F1
#
_cell.length_a   1.000
_cell.length_b   1.000
_cell.length_c   1.000
_cell.angle_alpha   90.00
_cell.angle_beta   90.00
_cell.angle_gamma   90.00
#
_symmetry.space_group_name_H-M   'P 1'
#
loop_
_entity.id
_entity.type
_entity.pdbx_description
1 polymer ?
#
loop_
_entity_poly.entity_id
_entity_poly.type
_entity_poly.pdbx_seq_one_letter_code
_entity_poly.pdbx_strand_id
1 'polypeptide(L)'
;MNKILPSMLAIFVSGLLITTAHADDAGAKQLTGTPSEQIQQLNSQLQAQLIQIQSTQKQQIDALNAQLQNQIKQMQTQLQQQIQTVNSQTQDQMQKIQSTLQDQIKQVQQQLIQSKNQ
;
A
#
# COMPACT_ATOMS: atom_id res chain seq x y z
N MET A 1 -32.40 11.93 -9.58
CA MET A 1 -31.58 10.96 -10.33
C MET A 1 -30.34 10.62 -9.52
N ASN A 2 -30.43 9.57 -8.70
CA ASN A 2 -29.30 9.05 -7.92
C ASN A 2 -28.38 8.29 -8.87
N LYS A 3 -27.17 8.80 -9.10
CA LYS A 3 -26.08 8.01 -9.68
C LYS A 3 -25.12 7.66 -8.56
N ILE A 4 -25.36 6.50 -7.97
CA ILE A 4 -24.44 5.81 -7.06
C ILE A 4 -23.24 5.43 -7.91
N LEU A 5 -22.10 6.05 -7.64
CA LEU A 5 -20.84 5.70 -8.30
C LEU A 5 -20.36 4.36 -7.71
N PRO A 6 -20.18 3.30 -8.51
CA PRO A 6 -19.71 2.03 -7.98
C PRO A 6 -18.24 2.17 -7.58
N SER A 7 -17.99 1.87 -6.31
CA SER A 7 -16.68 1.52 -5.76
C SER A 7 -16.00 0.49 -6.67
N MET A 8 -14.90 0.89 -7.31
CA MET A 8 -13.90 -0.04 -7.83
C MET A 8 -12.59 0.24 -7.10
N LEU A 9 -12.55 -0.16 -5.84
CA LEU A 9 -11.28 -0.53 -5.23
C LEU A 9 -10.84 -1.84 -5.90
N ALA A 10 -10.11 -1.71 -7.01
CA ALA A 10 -9.43 -2.83 -7.63
C ALA A 10 -8.35 -3.30 -6.64
N ILE A 11 -8.70 -4.26 -5.80
CA ILE A 11 -7.73 -5.04 -5.03
C ILE A 11 -6.96 -5.83 -6.07
N PHE A 12 -5.82 -5.29 -6.51
CA PHE A 12 -4.84 -6.03 -7.28
C PHE A 12 -4.27 -7.11 -6.37
N VAL A 13 -4.97 -8.25 -6.28
CA VAL A 13 -4.36 -9.50 -5.84
C VAL A 13 -3.47 -9.93 -7.00
N SER A 14 -2.30 -9.30 -7.11
CA SER A 14 -1.21 -9.85 -7.91
C SER A 14 -0.86 -11.19 -7.30
N GLY A 15 -1.36 -12.26 -7.93
CA GLY A 15 -0.99 -13.62 -7.62
C GLY A 15 0.53 -13.70 -7.59
N LEU A 16 1.06 -13.91 -6.38
CA LEU A 16 2.45 -14.25 -6.20
C LEU A 16 2.64 -15.60 -6.90
N LEU A 17 3.18 -15.59 -8.12
CA LEU A 17 3.75 -16.78 -8.73
C LEU A 17 4.93 -17.16 -7.84
N ILE A 18 4.68 -18.06 -6.90
CA ILE A 18 5.72 -18.75 -6.15
C ILE A 18 6.40 -19.65 -7.18
N THR A 19 7.40 -19.12 -7.88
CA THR A 19 8.36 -19.98 -8.57
C THR A 19 9.11 -20.69 -7.46
N THR A 20 8.67 -21.92 -7.16
CA THR A 20 9.55 -22.90 -6.53
C THR A 20 10.74 -23.03 -7.46
N ALA A 21 11.84 -22.38 -7.12
CA ALA A 21 13.15 -22.74 -7.66
C ALA A 21 13.37 -24.18 -7.21
N HIS A 22 12.90 -25.13 -8.03
CA HIS A 22 13.32 -26.51 -7.93
C HIS A 22 14.83 -26.47 -8.05
N ALA A 23 15.49 -26.87 -6.97
CA ALA A 23 16.93 -27.09 -6.98
C ALA A 23 17.23 -27.95 -8.21
N ASP A 24 18.08 -27.39 -9.06
CA ASP A 24 18.70 -28.06 -10.18
C ASP A 24 19.22 -29.43 -9.73
N ASP A 25 19.10 -30.42 -10.61
CA ASP A 25 19.35 -31.84 -10.41
C ASP A 25 20.82 -32.10 -10.02
N ALA A 26 21.18 -31.81 -8.78
CA ALA A 26 22.36 -32.37 -8.13
C ALA A 26 21.93 -33.71 -7.54
N GLY A 27 22.04 -34.77 -8.36
CA GLY A 27 21.66 -36.14 -8.00
C GLY A 27 21.98 -36.49 -6.55
N ALA A 28 21.02 -37.11 -5.86
CA ALA A 28 21.10 -37.44 -4.44
C ALA A 28 22.49 -38.00 -4.10
N LYS A 29 23.24 -37.24 -3.29
CA LYS A 29 24.63 -37.58 -2.96
C LYS A 29 24.63 -38.92 -2.22
N GLN A 30 25.01 -39.99 -2.94
CA GLN A 30 24.96 -41.35 -2.42
C GLN A 30 25.87 -41.45 -1.19
N LEU A 31 25.32 -41.91 -0.07
CA LEU A 31 26.07 -42.06 1.18
C LEU A 31 27.06 -43.22 1.04
N THR A 32 28.34 -42.97 1.26
CA THR A 32 29.40 -43.98 1.10
C THR A 32 30.08 -44.30 2.43
N GLY A 33 30.65 -45.50 2.56
CA GLY A 33 31.42 -45.92 3.73
C GLY A 33 30.62 -46.76 4.74
N THR A 34 31.19 -46.91 5.93
CA THR A 34 30.60 -47.58 7.08
C THR A 34 29.34 -46.85 7.59
N PRO A 35 28.45 -47.52 8.34
CA PRO A 35 27.28 -46.86 8.92
C PRO A 35 27.59 -45.59 9.73
N SER A 36 28.73 -45.55 10.42
CA SER A 36 29.18 -44.36 11.17
C SER A 36 29.50 -43.18 10.24
N GLU A 37 30.20 -43.44 9.13
CA GLU A 37 30.53 -42.43 8.13
C GLU A 37 29.28 -41.91 7.41
N GLN A 38 28.31 -42.79 7.14
CA GLN A 38 27.02 -42.41 6.57
C GLN A 38 26.22 -41.51 7.52
N ILE A 39 26.22 -41.79 8.84
CA ILE A 39 25.58 -40.92 9.85
C ILE A 39 26.25 -39.54 9.89
N GLN A 40 27.58 -39.49 9.83
CA GLN A 40 28.30 -38.21 9.79
C GLN A 40 27.95 -37.39 8.53
N GLN A 41 27.92 -38.05 7.37
CA GLN A 41 27.51 -37.41 6.11
C GLN A 41 26.07 -36.88 6.19
N LEU A 42 25.14 -37.66 6.75
CA LEU A 42 23.76 -37.22 6.93
C LEU A 42 23.66 -36.02 7.87
N ASN A 43 24.39 -36.04 8.99
CA ASN A 43 24.43 -34.92 9.94
C ASN A 43 24.97 -33.63 9.29
N SER A 44 26.04 -33.73 8.48
CA SER A 44 26.56 -32.58 7.74
C SER A 44 25.58 -32.07 6.69
N GLN A 45 24.90 -32.96 5.95
CA GLN A 45 23.88 -32.57 4.98
C GLN A 45 22.68 -31.88 5.66
N LEU A 46 22.20 -32.41 6.79
CA LEU A 46 21.12 -31.80 7.55
C LEU A 46 21.50 -30.43 8.10
N GLN A 47 22.72 -30.27 8.63
CA GLN A 47 23.20 -28.96 9.08
C GLN A 47 23.26 -27.95 7.93
N ALA A 48 23.76 -28.34 6.77
CA ALA A 48 23.80 -27.48 5.58
C ALA A 48 22.39 -27.09 5.12
N GLN A 49 21.44 -28.02 5.09
CA GLN A 49 20.05 -27.74 4.76
C GLN A 49 19.39 -26.79 5.77
N LEU A 50 19.64 -26.97 7.07
CA LEU A 50 19.13 -26.07 8.11
C LEU A 50 19.67 -24.66 7.95
N ILE A 51 20.96 -24.49 7.68
CA ILE A 51 21.57 -23.17 7.40
C ILE A 51 20.92 -22.54 6.16
N GLN A 52 20.73 -23.32 5.10
CA GLN A 52 20.10 -22.82 3.87
C GLN A 52 18.65 -22.38 4.10
N ILE A 53 17.87 -23.14 4.87
CA ILE A 53 16.50 -22.80 5.25
C ILE A 53 16.49 -21.51 6.08
N GLN A 54 17.36 -21.40 7.09
CA GLN A 54 17.45 -20.19 7.91
C GLN A 54 17.82 -18.95 7.09
N SER A 55 18.78 -19.07 6.19
CA SER A 55 19.19 -18.00 5.27
C SER A 55 18.02 -17.57 4.37
N THR A 56 17.33 -18.54 3.77
CA THR A 56 16.18 -18.29 2.87
C THR A 56 15.04 -17.60 3.62
N GLN A 57 14.70 -18.07 4.83
CA GLN A 57 13.66 -17.46 5.66
C GLN A 57 14.04 -16.03 6.06
N LYS A 58 15.30 -15.79 6.42
CA LYS A 58 15.77 -14.43 6.74
C LYS A 58 15.62 -13.49 5.54
N GLN A 59 16.01 -13.93 4.34
CA GLN A 59 15.84 -13.14 3.13
C GLN A 59 14.37 -12.84 2.82
N GLN A 60 13.48 -13.81 3.00
CA GLN A 60 12.05 -13.63 2.82
C GLN A 60 11.47 -12.61 3.81
N ILE A 61 11.87 -12.68 5.08
CA ILE A 61 11.45 -11.72 6.11
C ILE A 61 11.96 -10.31 5.78
N ASP A 62 13.22 -10.18 5.38
CA ASP A 62 13.82 -8.89 5.02
C ASP A 62 13.11 -8.27 3.81
N ALA A 63 12.77 -9.08 2.80
CA ALA A 63 12.00 -8.66 1.63
C ALA A 63 10.57 -8.21 2.00
N LEU A 64 9.87 -8.97 2.83
CA LEU A 64 8.54 -8.62 3.33
C LEU A 64 8.56 -7.31 4.12
N ASN A 65 9.55 -7.12 4.98
CA ASN A 65 9.74 -5.89 5.75
C ASN A 65 9.98 -4.69 4.83
N ALA A 66 10.80 -4.83 3.80
CA ALA A 66 11.04 -3.77 2.82
C ALA A 66 9.77 -3.41 2.04
N GLN A 67 9.01 -4.43 1.60
CA GLN A 67 7.74 -4.21 0.92
C GLN A 67 6.72 -3.48 1.81
N LEU A 68 6.59 -3.91 3.06
CA LEU A 68 5.67 -3.28 4.02
C LEU A 68 6.04 -1.83 4.30
N GLN A 69 7.33 -1.53 4.49
CA GLN A 69 7.80 -0.15 4.66
C GLN A 69 7.48 0.72 3.45
N ASN A 70 7.64 0.19 2.23
CA ASN A 70 7.29 0.91 1.01
C ASN A 70 5.78 1.17 0.91
N GLN A 71 4.95 0.17 1.21
CA GLN A 71 3.50 0.33 1.23
C GLN A 71 3.04 1.39 2.25
N ILE A 72 3.63 1.40 3.44
CA ILE A 72 3.35 2.41 4.47
C ILE A 72 3.69 3.81 3.95
N LYS A 73 4.86 3.99 3.32
CA LYS A 73 5.26 5.29 2.74
C LYS A 73 4.28 5.75 1.66
N GLN A 74 3.91 4.85 0.74
CA GLN A 74 2.95 5.17 -0.32
C GLN A 74 1.59 5.59 0.24
N MET A 75 1.09 4.86 1.25
CA MET A 75 -0.16 5.22 1.94
C MET A 75 -0.07 6.58 2.63
N GLN A 76 1.05 6.88 3.30
CA GLN A 76 1.27 8.20 3.92
C GLN A 76 1.24 9.33 2.88
N THR A 77 1.91 9.15 1.74
CA THR A 77 1.88 10.13 0.64
C THR A 77 0.47 10.33 0.09
N GLN A 78 -0.27 9.24 -0.15
CA GLN A 78 -1.65 9.31 -0.64
C GLN A 78 -2.57 10.05 0.35
N LEU A 79 -2.47 9.74 1.66
CA LEU A 79 -3.24 10.43 2.68
C LEU A 79 -2.90 11.92 2.73
N GLN A 80 -1.63 12.29 2.63
CA GLN A 80 -1.20 13.69 2.60
C GLN A 80 -1.80 14.44 1.40
N GLN A 81 -1.80 13.83 0.21
CA GLN A 81 -2.40 14.40 -0.99
C GLN A 81 -3.93 14.55 -0.87
N GLN A 82 -4.61 13.56 -0.28
CA GLN A 82 -6.05 13.64 -0.04
C GLN A 82 -6.39 14.77 0.93
N ILE A 83 -5.63 14.92 2.02
CA ILE A 83 -5.81 16.03 2.97
C ILE A 83 -5.62 17.38 2.28
N GLN A 84 -4.57 17.54 1.49
CA GLN A 84 -4.33 18.77 0.73
C GLN A 84 -5.48 19.09 -0.25
N THR A 85 -5.99 18.06 -0.93
CA THR A 85 -7.12 18.20 -1.85
C THR A 85 -8.38 18.66 -1.12
N VAL A 86 -8.74 18.01 -0.01
CA VAL A 86 -9.90 18.37 0.81
C VAL A 86 -9.76 19.79 1.36
N ASN A 87 -8.57 20.17 1.83
CA ASN A 87 -8.31 21.52 2.33
C ASN A 87 -8.51 22.58 1.22
N SER A 88 -7.96 22.35 0.03
CA SER A 88 -8.13 23.26 -1.12
C SER A 88 -9.60 23.41 -1.49
N GLN A 89 -10.31 22.30 -1.64
CA GLN A 89 -11.74 22.31 -1.97
C GLN A 89 -12.57 23.04 -0.89
N THR A 90 -12.22 22.85 0.38
CA THR A 90 -12.89 23.53 1.50
C THR A 90 -12.64 25.03 1.46
N GLN A 91 -11.40 25.45 1.18
CA GLN A 91 -11.04 26.86 1.02
C GLN A 91 -11.80 27.52 -0.13
N ASP A 92 -11.87 26.87 -1.30
CA ASP A 92 -12.60 27.36 -2.47
C ASP A 92 -14.10 27.50 -2.17
N GLN A 93 -14.68 26.51 -1.48
CA GLN A 93 -16.09 26.58 -1.06
C GLN A 93 -16.35 27.74 -0.09
N MET A 94 -15.46 27.95 0.88
CA MET A 94 -15.57 29.08 1.82
C MET A 94 -15.50 30.43 1.10
N GLN A 95 -14.58 30.59 0.14
CA GLN A 95 -14.47 31.81 -0.68
C GLN A 95 -15.74 32.05 -1.49
N LYS A 96 -16.29 31.00 -2.11
CA LYS A 96 -17.53 31.09 -2.88
C LYS A 96 -18.72 31.48 -2.00
N ILE A 97 -18.84 30.90 -0.80
CA ILE A 97 -19.87 31.26 0.18
C ILE A 97 -19.72 32.73 0.58
N GLN A 98 -18.50 33.17 0.88
CA GLN A 98 -18.24 34.56 1.25
C GLN A 98 -18.66 35.53 0.14
N SER A 99 -18.27 35.27 -1.12
CA SER A 99 -18.67 36.10 -2.26
C SER A 99 -20.18 36.13 -2.43
N THR A 100 -20.83 34.96 -2.35
CA THR A 100 -22.29 34.85 -2.49
C THR A 100 -23.01 35.65 -1.41
N LEU A 101 -22.57 35.56 -0.15
CA LEU A 101 -23.15 36.33 0.94
C LEU A 101 -22.93 37.83 0.77
N GLN A 102 -21.74 38.26 0.33
CA GLN A 102 -21.47 39.67 0.05
C GLN A 102 -22.41 40.23 -1.03
N ASP A 103 -22.63 39.47 -2.10
CA ASP A 103 -23.52 39.88 -3.19
C ASP A 103 -24.98 39.92 -2.75
N GLN A 104 -25.43 38.94 -1.96
CA GLN A 104 -26.77 38.94 -1.36
C GLN A 104 -26.98 40.15 -0.43
N ILE A 105 -25.99 40.49 0.41
CA ILE A 105 -26.05 41.67 1.27
C ILE A 105 -26.18 42.94 0.44
N LYS A 106 -25.38 43.09 -0.62
CA LYS A 106 -25.49 44.26 -1.53
C LYS A 106 -26.86 44.36 -2.18
N GLN A 107 -27.41 43.24 -2.66
CA GLN A 107 -28.74 43.21 -3.27
C GLN A 107 -29.84 43.63 -2.28
N VAL A 108 -29.81 43.10 -1.05
CA VAL A 108 -30.77 43.48 0.00
C VAL A 108 -30.64 44.97 0.35
N GLN A 109 -29.42 45.50 0.46
CA GLN A 109 -29.19 46.93 0.70
C GLN A 109 -29.75 47.81 -0.42
N GLN A 110 -29.54 47.42 -1.68
CA GLN A 110 -30.07 48.15 -2.84
C GLN A 110 -31.61 48.14 -2.85
N GLN A 111 -32.23 47.00 -2.60
CA GLN A 111 -33.69 46.87 -2.52
C GLN A 111 -34.26 47.77 -1.41
N LEU A 112 -33.60 47.85 -0.25
CA LEU A 112 -34.03 48.69 0.87
C LEU A 112 -33.89 50.19 0.57
N ILE A 113 -32.88 50.60 -0.19
CA ILE A 113 -32.74 51.98 -0.65
C ILE A 113 -33.83 52.32 -1.66
N GLN A 114 -34.10 51.43 -2.62
CA GLN A 114 -35.14 51.63 -3.62
C GLN A 114 -36.53 51.74 -3.00
N SER A 115 -36.86 50.88 -2.02
CA SER A 115 -38.16 50.91 -1.35
C SER A 115 -38.39 52.15 -0.47
N LYS A 116 -37.33 52.81 0.01
CA LYS A 116 -37.43 54.08 0.74
C LYS A 116 -37.64 55.31 -0.16
N ASN A 117 -37.33 55.18 -1.45
CA ASN A 117 -37.41 56.27 -2.42
C ASN A 117 -38.68 56.19 -3.31
N GLN A 118 -39.56 55.22 -3.06
CA GLN A 118 -40.90 55.09 -3.65
C GLN A 118 -41.94 55.54 -2.64
#